data_AF-A0A9C7UK19-F1
#
_entry.id   AF-A0A9C7UK19-F1
#
_cell.length_a   1.000
_cell.length_b   1.000
_cell.length_c   1.000
_cell.angle_alpha   90.00
_cell.angle_beta   90.00
_cell.angle_gamma   90.00
#
_symmetry.space_group_name_H-M   'P 1'
#
loop_
_entity.id
_entity.type
_entity.pdbx_description
1 polymer ?
#
loop_
_entity_poly.entity_id
_entity_poly.type
_entity_poly.pdbx_seq_one_letter_code
_entity_poly.pdbx_strand_id
1 'polypeptide(L)' 'MRVVHNEEVLLSSIQVTQSEAQAAFGSPVVYMEKFLQRPRRVEIQVLADGQGNAVHLGDRDCSLSVATRKSSRRRPPRYR' A
#
# COMPACT_ATOMS: atom_id res chain seq x y z
N MET A 1 4.96 8.48 -1.78
CA MET A 1 5.92 7.42 -1.41
C MET A 1 7.16 7.57 -2.27
N ARG A 2 8.35 7.42 -1.70
CA ARG A 2 9.61 7.50 -2.44
C ARG A 2 10.52 6.35 -2.01
N VAL A 3 11.24 5.75 -2.95
CA VAL A 3 12.24 4.72 -2.67
C VAL A 3 13.61 5.38 -2.60
N VAL A 4 14.37 5.08 -1.56
CA VAL A 4 15.71 5.63 -1.30
C VAL A 4 16.70 4.47 -1.22
N HIS A 5 17.73 4.47 -2.06
CA HIS A 5 18.72 3.38 -2.13
C HIS A 5 20.03 3.70 -1.42
N ASN A 6 20.37 4.99 -1.28
CA ASN A 6 21.63 5.44 -0.72
C ASN A 6 21.37 6.45 0.41
N GLU A 7 22.27 6.52 1.38
CA GLU A 7 22.14 7.41 2.54
C GLU A 7 22.23 8.90 2.17
N GLU A 8 23.07 9.24 1.20
CA GLU A 8 23.29 10.63 0.75
C GLU A 8 22.01 11.33 0.28
N VAL A 9 21.08 10.58 -0.31
CA VAL A 9 19.80 11.09 -0.84
C VAL A 9 18.67 11.01 0.19
N LEU A 10 18.94 10.52 1.40
CA LEU A 10 17.90 10.28 2.39
C LEU A 10 17.28 11.58 2.92
N LEU A 11 18.11 12.50 3.41
CA LEU A 11 17.64 13.73 4.05
C LEU A 11 16.84 14.61 3.08
N SER A 12 17.32 14.75 1.84
CA SER A 12 16.61 15.49 0.80
C SER A 12 15.29 14.80 0.43
N SER A 13 15.25 13.47 0.35
CA SER A 13 14.04 12.71 0.07
C SER A 13 12.99 12.87 1.17
N ILE A 14 13.39 12.94 2.44
CA ILE A 14 12.48 13.18 3.56
C ILE A 14 11.85 14.57 3.42
N GLN A 15 12.65 15.62 3.25
CA GLN A 15 12.15 17.01 3.16
C GLN A 15 11.12 17.20 2.04
N VAL A 16 11.41 16.63 0.87
CA VAL A 16 10.50 16.67 -0.28
C VAL A 16 9.20 15.91 0.03
N THR A 17 9.30 14.70 0.58
CA THR A 17 8.13 13.87 0.87
C THR A 17 7.25 14.48 1.96
N GLN A 18 7.83 15.14 2.96
CA GLN A 18 7.08 15.88 3.99
C GLN A 18 6.31 17.06 3.40
N SER A 19 6.93 17.79 2.47
CA SER A 19 6.30 18.91 1.78
C SER A 19 5.12 18.45 0.91
N GLU A 20 5.30 17.35 0.16
CA GLU A 20 4.22 16.71 -0.61
C GLU A 20 3.09 16.21 0.30
N ALA A 21 3.43 15.59 1.44
CA ALA A 21 2.44 15.09 2.39
C ALA A 21 1.63 16.23 3.02
N GLN A 22 2.28 17.34 3.40
CA GLN A 22 1.61 18.52 3.90
C GLN A 22 0.63 19.10 2.87
N ALA A 23 1.06 19.22 1.62
CA ALA A 23 0.23 19.79 0.56
C ALA A 23 -0.97 18.89 0.18
N ALA A 24 -0.78 17.56 0.17
CA ALA A 24 -1.81 16.63 -0.28
C ALA A 24 -2.76 16.15 0.84
N PHE A 25 -2.25 16.01 2.07
CA PHE A 25 -2.98 15.40 3.19
C PHE A 25 -3.10 16.32 4.41
N GLY A 26 -2.49 17.51 4.40
CA GLY A 26 -2.53 18.47 5.50
C GLY A 26 -1.64 18.12 6.71
N SER A 27 -0.81 17.08 6.60
CA SER A 27 0.11 16.64 7.65
C SER A 27 1.48 16.29 7.06
N PRO A 28 2.60 16.73 7.66
CA PRO A 28 3.94 16.46 7.15
C PRO A 28 4.53 15.18 7.73
N VAL A 29 3.76 14.41 8.51
CA VAL A 29 4.26 13.21 9.20
C VAL A 29 4.60 12.14 8.17
N VAL A 30 5.83 11.64 8.24
CA VAL A 30 6.34 10.55 7.40
C VAL A 30 7.02 9.50 8.27
N TYR A 31 6.98 8.26 7.81
CA TYR A 31 7.73 7.15 8.40
C TYR A 31 8.50 6.43 7.29
N MET A 32 9.47 5.61 7.68
CA MET A 32 10.26 4.80 6.76
C MET A 32 10.03 3.32 7.03
N GLU A 33 9.98 2.54 5.97
CA GLU A 33 9.88 1.09 6.01
C GLU A 33 10.90 0.45 5.07
N LYS A 34 11.23 -0.82 5.32
CA LYS A 34 12.15 -1.56 4.46
C LYS A 34 11.51 -1.80 3.09
N PHE A 35 12.19 -1.39 2.02
CA PHE A 35 11.73 -1.63 0.67
C PHE A 35 11.98 -3.09 0.24
N LEU A 36 10.92 -3.78 -0.20
CA LEU A 36 10.98 -5.12 -0.78
C LEU A 36 10.88 -5.01 -2.30
N GLN A 37 11.81 -5.63 -3.04
CA GLN A 37 11.90 -5.48 -4.51
C GLN A 37 10.86 -6.31 -5.29
N ARG A 38 10.50 -7.50 -4.80
CA ARG A 38 9.50 -8.37 -5.43
C ARG A 38 8.42 -8.80 -4.42
N PRO A 39 7.68 -7.84 -3.83
CA PRO A 39 6.64 -8.17 -2.86
C PRO A 39 5.39 -8.66 -3.60
N ARG A 40 4.66 -9.60 -2.99
CA ARG A 40 3.26 -9.83 -3.35
C ARG A 40 2.40 -8.87 -2.53
N ARG A 41 1.52 -8.11 -3.18
CA ARG A 41 0.54 -7.25 -2.51
C ARG A 41 -0.74 -8.06 -2.32
N VAL A 42 -0.96 -8.54 -1.10
CA VAL A 42 -2.19 -9.26 -0.73
C VAL A 42 -3.01 -8.37 0.20
N GLU A 43 -4.29 -8.18 -0.11
CA GLU A 43 -5.23 -7.44 0.72
C GLU A 43 -6.37 -8.36 1.19
N ILE A 44 -6.84 -8.18 2.43
CA ILE A 44 -7.94 -8.95 3.02
C ILE A 44 -9.08 -8.00 3.31
N GLN A 45 -10.27 -8.33 2.79
CA GLN A 45 -11.48 -7.55 3.10
C GLN A 45 -12.08 -8.04 4.40
N VAL A 46 -12.32 -7.13 5.34
CA VAL A 46 -13.02 -7.40 6.60
C VAL A 46 -14.35 -6.64 6.62
N LEU A 47 -15.40 -7.26 7.15
CA LEU A 47 -16.69 -6.64 7.49
C LEU A 47 -16.95 -6.87 8.98
N ALA A 48 -17.32 -5.82 9.71
CA ALA A 48 -17.63 -5.89 11.13
C ALA A 48 -18.98 -5.22 11.42
N ASP A 49 -19.71 -5.73 12.41
CA ASP A 49 -21.04 -5.23 12.79
C ASP A 49 -21.02 -4.20 13.93
N GLY A 50 -19.86 -3.97 14.55
CA GLY A 50 -19.71 -3.06 15.70
C GLY A 50 -20.21 -3.63 17.03
N GLN A 51 -20.73 -4.86 17.06
CA GLN A 51 -21.19 -5.57 18.26
C GLN A 51 -20.19 -6.65 18.72
N GLY A 52 -18.98 -6.62 18.17
CA GLY A 52 -17.91 -7.57 18.45
C GLY A 52 -17.79 -8.70 17.42
N ASN A 53 -18.64 -8.74 16.40
CA ASN A 53 -18.50 -9.72 15.32
C ASN A 53 -17.79 -9.11 14.10
N ALA A 54 -16.92 -9.89 13.50
CA ALA A 54 -16.26 -9.55 12.24
C ALA A 54 -16.04 -10.81 11.39
N VAL A 55 -16.11 -10.65 10.07
CA VAL A 55 -15.84 -11.70 9.08
C VAL A 55 -14.83 -11.18 8.04
N HIS A 56 -13.96 -12.06 7.58
CA HIS A 56 -13.06 -11.77 6.46
C HIS A 56 -13.55 -12.46 5.18
N LEU A 57 -13.48 -11.78 4.04
CA LEU A 57 -14.01 -12.26 2.74
C LEU A 57 -12.93 -12.82 1.82
N GLY A 58 -11.95 -13.52 2.40
CA GLY A 58 -10.78 -14.07 1.69
C GLY A 58 -9.73 -13.02 1.32
N ASP A 59 -8.67 -13.49 0.67
CA ASP A 59 -7.54 -12.69 0.21
C ASP A 59 -7.69 -12.23 -1.25
N ARG A 60 -7.11 -11.09 -1.60
CA ARG A 60 -7.02 -10.61 -2.98
C ARG A 60 -5.56 -10.31 -3.31
N ASP A 61 -5.07 -10.89 -4.40
CA ASP A 61 -3.76 -10.58 -4.95
C ASP A 61 -3.88 -9.35 -5.88
N CYS A 62 -3.24 -8.26 -5.47
CA CYS A 62 -3.17 -6.99 -6.19
C CYS A 62 -1.76 -6.71 -6.75
N SER A 63 -0.91 -7.73 -6.86
CA SER A 63 0.45 -7.60 -7.40
C SER A 63 0.48 -7.32 -8.92
N LEU A 64 -0.62 -7.60 -9.62
CA LEU A 64 -0.77 -7.34 -11.04
C LEU A 64 -1.40 -5.97 -11.29
N SER A 65 -0.56 -4.99 -11.61
CA SER A 65 -1.00 -3.68 -12.11
C SER A 65 -0.38 -3.46 -13.48
N VAL A 66 -1.13 -3.79 -14.55
CA VAL A 66 -0.75 -3.41 -15.92
C VAL A 66 -1.19 -1.96 -16.12
N ALA A 67 -0.24 -1.12 -16.53
CA ALA A 67 -0.49 0.27 -16.84
C ALA A 67 -1.60 0.39 -17.89
N THR A 68 -2.50 1.36 -17.69
CA THR A 68 -3.62 1.75 -18.56
C THR A 68 -4.89 0.88 -18.47
N ARG A 69 -5.92 1.47 -17.83
CA ARG A 69 -7.35 1.06 -17.80
C ARG A 69 -7.69 -0.08 -16.82
N LYS A 70 -8.61 0.23 -15.89
CA LYS A 70 -9.18 -0.68 -14.88
C LYS A 70 -9.75 -1.93 -15.58
N SER A 71 -8.98 -3.01 -15.66
CA SER A 71 -9.41 -4.27 -16.27
C SER A 71 -9.27 -5.43 -15.29
N SER A 72 -10.42 -6.04 -15.00
CA SER A 72 -10.63 -7.33 -14.33
C SER A 72 -9.87 -7.59 -13.02
N ARG A 73 -10.52 -7.23 -11.90
CA ARG A 73 -10.25 -7.78 -10.56
C ARG A 73 -10.40 -9.31 -10.62
N ARG A 74 -9.29 -10.06 -10.54
CA ARG A 74 -9.35 -11.51 -10.36
C ARG A 74 -9.70 -11.82 -8.91
N ARG A 75 -10.76 -12.60 -8.69
CA ARG A 75 -10.98 -13.34 -7.43
C ARG A 75 -9.79 -14.29 -7.22
N PRO A 76 -9.37 -14.54 -5.97
CA PRO A 76 -8.37 -15.57 -5.70
C PRO A 76 -8.86 -16.93 -6.24
N PRO A 77 -7.95 -17.82 -6.69
CA PRO A 77 -8.32 -19.21 -6.93
C PRO A 77 -8.88 -19.79 -5.63
N ARG A 78 -10.02 -20.50 -5.72
CA ARG A 78 -10.55 -21.26 -4.59
C ARG A 78 -9.48 -22.27 -4.19
N TYR A 79 -8.79 -22.04 -3.07
CA TYR A 79 -8.05 -23.10 -2.40
C TYR A 79 -9.09 -24.14 -1.96
N ARG A 80 -9.06 -25.31 -2.61
CA ARG A 80 -9.70 -26.53 -2.12
C ARG A 80 -8.82 -27.13 -1.04
#